data_AF-A0A521U6F6-F1
#
_entry.id   AF-A0A521U6F6-F1
#
_cell.length_a   1.000
_cell.length_b   1.000
_cell.length_c   1.000
_cell.angle_alpha   90.00
_cell.angle_beta   90.00
_cell.angle_gamma   90.00
#
_symmetry.space_group_name_H-M   'P 1'
#
loop_
_entity.id
_entity.type
_entity.pdbx_description
1 polymer ?
#
loop_
_entity_poly.entity_id
_entity_poly.type
_entity_poly.pdbx_seq_one_letter_code
_entity_poly.pdbx_strand_id
1 'polypeptide(L)'
;MKLSKEDQEFRNPKVFLIDPKNVDMDRVLVNLFLLLSTEGHRHAGRKPSKSIESMDHHQQTFESRAGSASVQNHPAVVRAWLENDVFDLVNRGKATETVASLRPLHLSAFKIRVVKHCRSYNTDDHMYAMLHYGEQQTLKDLRAYLDRGLTEHTRKIDSGAGLDLETIAVLKLVEGLEDPKKSNDQVAPQAPTCTGQSRMLCDDIARLLAYQDAVPRGVMIEYLKAVLGLHTALYVLRLTQQLTGWRLDNAAHPACLDCKVHGGLADPFASCPYKQSFVVDATGDARSLMATVAQESALSEYARLHDLIKSIFTFNQLLQYAKEKHPHLNDPRKVLELLRSPPPTFDAYWEARLDLLRRKNEGGSDEDKETLSAEEEAIFTMEGLTHFERFIELVTHVRSRHHRQYLTQLLDKLLQKNTDFGALAQSKTKTNDRRWAFGGRLLEVFVQLAVLHWQERDGRKLFYSEPMLIEDFLGWLEARYGFVIAGARTADGRAPVTVEEHRAFRDNVRGLKSQLREIGFYDDLSDAFNAQTIRPRYPIDQRKEGAR
;
A
#
# COMPACT_ATOMS: atom_id res chain seq x y z
N MET A 1 -30.89 9.98 5.97
CA MET A 1 -31.12 8.66 6.61
C MET A 1 -30.00 8.30 7.60
N LYS A 2 -30.37 7.94 8.84
CA LYS A 2 -29.50 7.42 9.91
C LYS A 2 -29.37 5.89 9.82
N LEU A 3 -28.14 5.39 9.64
CA LEU A 3 -27.80 3.96 9.66
C LEU A 3 -27.33 3.51 11.05
N SER A 4 -27.48 2.23 11.40
CA SER A 4 -26.84 1.68 12.61
C SER A 4 -25.32 1.61 12.43
N LYS A 5 -24.57 1.39 13.52
CA LYS A 5 -23.11 1.22 13.44
C LYS A 5 -22.74 -0.02 12.63
N GLU A 6 -23.49 -1.11 12.79
CA GLU A 6 -23.22 -2.38 12.11
C GLU A 6 -23.52 -2.29 10.60
N ASP A 7 -24.60 -1.59 10.22
CA ASP A 7 -24.98 -1.43 8.81
C ASP A 7 -23.94 -0.65 8.00
N GLN A 8 -23.30 0.34 8.63
CA GLN A 8 -22.35 1.25 7.98
C GLN A 8 -20.87 0.91 8.25
N GLU A 9 -20.58 -0.18 8.97
CA GLU A 9 -19.20 -0.62 9.25
C GLU A 9 -18.53 -1.04 7.94
N PHE A 10 -17.51 -0.29 7.54
CA PHE A 10 -16.80 -0.52 6.28
C PHE A 10 -15.65 -1.50 6.43
N ARG A 11 -14.86 -1.34 7.50
CA ARG A 11 -13.72 -2.20 7.76
C ARG A 11 -14.22 -3.59 8.12
N ASN A 12 -13.70 -4.59 7.41
CA ASN A 12 -13.92 -5.98 7.77
C ASN A 12 -12.58 -6.71 7.65
N PRO A 13 -11.96 -7.11 8.77
CA PRO A 13 -10.66 -7.80 8.75
C PRO A 13 -10.64 -9.08 7.92
N LYS A 14 -11.80 -9.59 7.51
CA LYS A 14 -11.89 -10.73 6.62
C LYS A 14 -11.82 -10.39 5.14
N VAL A 15 -12.23 -9.19 4.76
CA VAL A 15 -12.42 -8.77 3.36
C VAL A 15 -11.45 -7.65 3.01
N PHE A 16 -11.44 -6.61 3.86
CA PHE A 16 -10.68 -5.38 3.69
C PHE A 16 -10.24 -4.85 5.07
N LEU A 17 -8.97 -5.10 5.42
CA LEU A 17 -8.41 -4.78 6.74
C LEU A 17 -8.24 -3.27 6.97
N ILE A 18 -8.00 -2.52 5.89
CA ILE A 18 -7.67 -1.09 5.93
C ILE A 18 -8.92 -0.29 6.31
N ASP A 19 -8.79 0.63 7.26
CA ASP A 19 -9.77 1.70 7.48
C ASP A 19 -9.37 2.87 6.57
N PRO A 20 -10.10 3.13 5.47
CA PRO A 20 -9.67 4.09 4.46
C PRO A 20 -9.66 5.48 5.08
N LYS A 21 -8.46 6.03 5.28
CA LYS A 21 -8.18 7.38 5.78
C LYS A 21 -6.83 7.84 5.24
N ASN A 22 -6.56 9.13 5.40
CA ASN A 22 -5.26 9.71 5.12
C ASN A 22 -4.21 9.12 6.10
N VAL A 23 -3.13 8.57 5.55
CA VAL A 23 -2.01 7.97 6.29
C VAL A 23 -0.70 8.66 5.93
N ASP A 24 0.27 8.56 6.83
CA ASP A 24 1.65 8.94 6.59
C ASP A 24 2.50 7.67 6.57
N MET A 25 3.24 7.46 5.48
CA MET A 25 3.93 6.19 5.25
C MET A 25 5.07 5.96 6.24
N ASP A 26 5.76 7.00 6.73
CA ASP A 26 6.80 6.81 7.75
C ASP A 26 6.17 6.28 9.05
N ARG A 27 5.00 6.81 9.42
CA ARG A 27 4.24 6.37 10.60
C ARG A 27 3.64 4.99 10.44
N VAL A 28 3.21 4.63 9.22
CA VAL A 28 2.77 3.27 8.88
C VAL A 28 3.93 2.30 9.04
N LEU A 29 5.14 2.64 8.54
CA LEU A 29 6.33 1.81 8.69
C LEU A 29 6.74 1.64 10.15
N VAL A 30 6.71 2.71 10.95
CA VAL A 30 6.99 2.62 12.40
C VAL A 30 6.03 1.66 13.11
N ASN A 31 4.74 1.66 12.75
CA ASN A 31 3.80 0.69 13.31
C ASN A 31 3.98 -0.73 12.73
N LEU A 32 4.36 -0.85 11.45
CA LEU A 32 4.74 -2.13 10.86
C LEU A 32 5.95 -2.73 11.60
N PHE A 33 6.96 -1.92 11.96
CA PHE A 33 8.15 -2.38 12.68
C PHE A 33 7.81 -2.91 14.06
N LEU A 34 6.84 -2.31 14.75
CA LEU A 34 6.27 -2.90 15.96
C LEU A 34 5.74 -4.32 15.66
N LEU A 35 4.89 -4.48 14.64
CA LEU A 35 4.34 -5.79 14.28
C LEU A 35 5.42 -6.79 13.88
N LEU A 36 6.48 -6.36 13.20
CA LEU A 36 7.64 -7.20 12.90
C LEU A 36 8.36 -7.65 14.17
N SER A 37 8.58 -6.74 15.13
CA SER A 37 9.24 -7.06 16.40
C SER A 37 8.40 -8.00 17.29
N THR A 38 7.08 -7.90 17.22
CA THR A 38 6.15 -8.69 18.04
C THR A 38 5.61 -9.92 17.32
N GLU A 39 6.10 -10.21 16.10
CA GLU A 39 5.63 -11.32 15.27
C GLU A 39 4.10 -11.28 15.06
N GLY A 40 3.59 -10.10 14.77
CA GLY A 40 2.18 -9.85 14.50
C GLY A 40 1.31 -9.80 15.75
N HIS A 41 1.87 -9.95 16.96
CA HIS A 41 1.08 -9.79 18.19
C HIS A 41 0.87 -8.30 18.48
N ARG A 42 -0.32 -7.95 18.94
CA ARG A 42 -0.56 -6.64 19.54
C ARG A 42 0.30 -6.50 20.78
N HIS A 43 0.55 -5.26 21.17
CA HIS A 43 1.34 -4.96 22.36
C HIS A 43 0.43 -4.56 23.51
N ALA A 44 0.69 -5.12 24.69
CA ALA A 44 0.13 -4.65 25.94
C ALA A 44 1.11 -3.61 26.52
N GLY A 45 0.89 -2.33 26.19
CA GLY A 45 1.84 -1.25 26.50
C GLY A 45 1.29 -0.19 27.46
N ARG A 46 2.13 0.26 28.38
CA ARG A 46 1.87 1.38 29.31
C ARG A 46 1.79 2.70 28.52
N LYS A 47 1.00 3.68 29.00
CA LYS A 47 0.99 5.02 28.41
C LYS A 47 2.41 5.61 28.49
N PRO A 48 3.04 5.98 27.36
CA PRO A 48 4.35 6.62 27.40
C PRO A 48 4.27 7.95 28.17
N SER A 49 5.42 8.38 28.71
CA SER A 49 5.55 9.69 29.35
C SER A 49 5.18 10.81 28.36
N LYS A 50 4.57 11.89 28.85
CA LYS A 50 4.33 13.10 28.04
C LYS A 50 5.63 13.70 27.49
N SER A 51 6.78 13.44 28.13
CA SER A 51 8.10 13.94 27.66
C SER A 51 8.47 13.42 26.27
N ILE A 52 7.89 12.31 25.80
CA ILE A 52 8.17 11.72 24.49
C ILE A 52 7.73 12.63 23.32
N GLU A 53 6.83 13.58 23.57
CA GLU A 53 6.36 14.59 22.62
C GLU A 53 7.34 15.77 22.47
N SER A 54 8.31 15.92 23.40
CA SER A 54 9.22 17.05 23.48
C SER A 54 10.53 16.79 22.74
N MET A 55 10.89 17.68 21.80
CA MET A 55 12.19 17.63 21.13
C MET A 55 13.35 17.87 22.10
N ASP A 56 13.18 18.80 23.06
CA ASP A 56 14.21 19.12 24.05
C ASP A 56 14.60 17.90 24.89
N HIS A 57 13.62 17.08 25.25
CA HIS A 57 13.85 15.84 25.98
C HIS A 57 14.72 14.85 25.18
N HIS A 58 14.44 14.69 23.89
CA HIS A 58 15.20 13.79 23.03
C HIS A 58 16.59 14.32 22.72
N GLN A 59 16.73 15.63 22.52
CA GLN A 59 18.03 16.27 22.35
C GLN A 59 18.93 16.02 23.56
N GLN A 60 18.45 16.29 24.78
CA GLN A 60 19.21 16.03 26.02
C GLN A 60 19.54 14.54 26.19
N THR A 61 18.58 13.67 25.86
CA THR A 61 18.79 12.20 25.89
C THR A 61 19.88 11.77 24.91
N PHE A 62 19.89 12.32 23.70
CA PHE A 62 20.92 12.03 22.71
C PHE A 62 22.30 12.57 23.13
N GLU A 63 22.38 13.84 23.55
CA GLU A 63 23.63 14.48 23.96
C GLU A 63 24.31 13.73 25.13
N SER A 64 23.52 13.29 26.11
CA SER A 64 24.04 12.51 27.25
C SER A 64 24.56 11.12 26.86
N ARG A 65 23.98 10.49 25.84
CA ARG A 65 24.33 9.12 25.40
C ARG A 65 25.36 9.06 24.29
N ALA A 66 25.46 10.11 23.48
CA ALA A 66 26.46 10.23 22.43
C ALA A 66 27.86 10.39 23.03
N GLY A 67 27.98 11.05 24.18
CA GLY A 67 29.25 11.14 24.93
C GLY A 67 30.38 11.86 24.18
N SER A 68 30.05 12.70 23.19
CA SER A 68 31.01 13.42 22.35
C SER A 68 31.03 14.91 22.66
N ALA A 69 32.23 15.47 22.85
CA ALA A 69 32.43 16.91 23.04
C ALA A 69 31.89 17.71 21.84
N SER A 70 32.00 17.19 20.62
CA SER A 70 31.45 17.85 19.42
C SER A 70 29.93 17.96 19.45
N VAL A 71 29.24 16.94 19.98
CA VAL A 71 27.77 16.97 20.14
C VAL A 71 27.38 18.01 21.20
N GLN A 72 28.11 18.06 22.31
CA GLN A 72 27.85 19.01 23.40
C GLN A 72 28.16 20.47 23.02
N ASN A 73 29.17 20.70 22.18
CA ASN A 73 29.60 22.03 21.77
C ASN A 73 28.73 22.65 20.65
N HIS A 74 27.89 21.85 19.98
CA HIS A 74 27.08 22.29 18.85
C HIS A 74 25.58 21.92 18.99
N PRO A 75 24.91 22.28 20.11
CA PRO A 75 23.55 21.84 20.39
C PRO A 75 22.53 22.31 19.34
N ALA A 76 22.71 23.48 18.75
CA ALA A 76 21.83 23.99 17.70
C ALA A 76 21.90 23.16 16.41
N VAL A 77 23.11 22.70 16.04
CA VAL A 77 23.32 21.85 14.86
C VAL A 77 22.75 20.46 15.11
N VAL A 78 23.00 19.89 16.29
CA VAL A 78 22.44 18.60 16.71
C VAL A 78 20.92 18.63 16.67
N ARG A 79 20.31 19.70 17.21
CA ARG A 79 18.85 19.86 17.16
C ARG A 79 18.33 19.87 15.73
N ALA A 80 18.90 20.70 14.86
CA ALA A 80 18.46 20.80 13.48
C ALA A 80 18.58 19.46 12.74
N TRP A 81 19.68 18.72 12.96
CA TRP A 81 19.86 17.38 12.39
C TRP A 81 18.85 16.37 12.95
N LEU A 82 18.60 16.35 14.27
CA LEU A 82 17.59 15.47 14.86
C LEU A 82 16.18 15.74 14.31
N GLU A 83 15.79 17.01 14.17
CA GLU A 83 14.50 17.43 13.64
C GLU A 83 14.33 17.08 12.15
N ASN A 84 15.40 17.12 11.37
CA ASN A 84 15.34 16.90 9.93
C ASN A 84 15.56 15.46 9.51
N ASP A 85 16.48 14.74 10.15
CA ASP A 85 17.00 13.46 9.64
C ASP A 85 16.69 12.25 10.56
N VAL A 86 16.32 12.48 11.82
CA VAL A 86 16.10 11.41 12.81
C VAL A 86 14.65 11.31 13.28
N PHE A 87 13.95 12.43 13.44
CA PHE A 87 12.57 12.48 13.92
C PHE A 87 11.55 12.81 12.82
N ASP A 88 10.37 12.18 12.92
CA ASP A 88 9.15 12.65 12.29
C ASP A 88 8.42 13.62 13.23
N LEU A 89 8.03 14.77 12.70
CA LEU A 89 7.37 15.85 13.43
C LEU A 89 6.03 16.17 12.79
N VAL A 90 5.01 16.37 13.62
CA VAL A 90 3.72 16.90 13.18
C VAL A 90 3.63 18.40 13.41
N ASN A 91 2.78 19.09 12.63
CA ASN A 91 2.58 20.53 12.72
C ASN A 91 3.87 21.35 12.57
N ARG A 92 4.79 20.89 11.71
CA ARG A 92 6.08 21.57 11.48
C ARG A 92 5.90 23.07 11.23
N GLY A 93 6.70 23.88 11.91
CA GLY A 93 6.68 25.35 11.82
C GLY A 93 5.48 26.02 12.50
N LYS A 94 4.69 25.31 13.30
CA LYS A 94 3.57 25.86 14.09
C LYS A 94 3.87 25.79 15.59
N ALA A 95 3.17 26.58 16.38
CA ALA A 95 3.26 26.53 17.85
C ALA A 95 2.87 25.17 18.46
N THR A 96 2.21 24.30 17.69
CA THR A 96 1.81 22.95 18.07
C THR A 96 2.72 21.86 17.48
N GLU A 97 3.92 22.24 17.00
CA GLU A 97 4.93 21.30 16.54
C GLU A 97 5.30 20.32 17.65
N THR A 98 5.33 19.04 17.34
CA THR A 98 5.66 17.99 18.31
C THR A 98 6.15 16.74 17.62
N VAL A 99 6.89 15.92 18.37
CA VAL A 99 7.39 14.62 17.91
C VAL A 99 6.23 13.66 17.68
N ALA A 100 6.20 13.06 16.49
CA ALA A 100 5.32 11.95 16.18
C ALA A 100 6.02 10.62 16.46
N SER A 101 7.21 10.42 15.94
CA SER A 101 8.04 9.23 16.15
C SER A 101 9.49 9.48 15.72
N LEU A 102 10.36 8.49 15.93
CA LEU A 102 11.58 8.36 15.14
C LEU A 102 11.23 8.03 13.68
N ARG A 103 12.11 8.39 12.75
CA ARG A 103 12.06 7.90 11.38
C ARG A 103 12.31 6.38 11.34
N PRO A 104 11.74 5.65 10.37
CA PRO A 104 11.78 4.19 10.33
C PRO A 104 13.13 3.64 9.80
N LEU A 105 14.25 4.01 10.43
CA LEU A 105 15.61 3.59 10.02
C LEU A 105 16.03 2.24 10.63
N HIS A 106 15.51 1.88 11.79
CA HIS A 106 15.81 0.63 12.49
C HIS A 106 14.53 0.00 13.06
N LEU A 107 14.51 -1.33 13.21
CA LEU A 107 13.36 -2.07 13.76
C LEU A 107 12.90 -1.54 15.12
N SER A 108 13.81 -0.97 15.92
CA SER A 108 13.50 -0.40 17.23
C SER A 108 12.94 1.04 17.22
N ALA A 109 12.80 1.68 16.05
CA ALA A 109 12.30 3.06 15.95
C ALA A 109 10.92 3.26 16.60
N PHE A 110 10.07 2.22 16.61
CA PHE A 110 8.73 2.28 17.23
C PHE A 110 8.74 2.54 18.73
N LYS A 111 9.86 2.31 19.42
CA LYS A 111 9.97 2.52 20.87
C LYS A 111 9.76 3.99 21.24
N ILE A 112 10.09 4.91 20.33
CA ILE A 112 9.73 6.32 20.45
C ILE A 112 8.66 6.64 19.41
N ARG A 113 7.40 6.57 19.85
CA ARG A 113 6.24 6.99 19.06
C ARG A 113 5.13 7.55 19.93
N VAL A 114 4.41 8.51 19.37
CA VAL A 114 3.21 9.11 19.93
C VAL A 114 2.01 8.54 19.20
N VAL A 115 1.30 7.60 19.84
CA VAL A 115 0.22 6.81 19.22
C VAL A 115 -0.86 7.68 18.56
N LYS A 116 -1.22 8.82 19.16
CA LYS A 116 -2.22 9.75 18.59
C LYS A 116 -1.78 10.37 17.26
N HIS A 117 -0.47 10.53 17.04
CA HIS A 117 0.11 11.09 15.81
C HIS A 117 0.45 10.00 14.79
N CYS A 118 0.77 8.79 15.26
CA CYS A 118 1.10 7.63 14.43
C CYS A 118 -0.11 6.72 14.11
N ARG A 119 -1.30 7.29 13.85
CA ARG A 119 -2.45 6.47 13.43
C ARG A 119 -2.25 5.99 11.99
N SER A 120 -2.10 4.69 11.82
CA SER A 120 -1.94 4.01 10.53
C SER A 120 -3.24 3.46 9.95
N TYR A 121 -4.34 3.51 10.73
CA TYR A 121 -5.67 3.05 10.31
C TYR A 121 -5.68 1.62 9.74
N ASN A 122 -4.90 0.72 10.36
CA ASN A 122 -4.71 -0.69 9.98
C ASN A 122 -4.04 -0.91 8.62
N THR A 123 -3.41 0.12 8.05
CA THR A 123 -2.58 -0.03 6.85
C THR A 123 -1.34 -0.89 7.17
N ASP A 124 -0.77 -0.72 8.36
CA ASP A 124 0.31 -1.54 8.93
C ASP A 124 -0.11 -3.00 9.14
N ASP A 125 -1.30 -3.24 9.70
CA ASP A 125 -1.87 -4.59 9.81
C ASP A 125 -1.99 -5.26 8.45
N HIS A 126 -2.45 -4.51 7.46
CA HIS A 126 -2.64 -5.02 6.11
C HIS A 126 -1.31 -5.32 5.43
N MET A 127 -0.32 -4.43 5.53
CA MET A 127 1.04 -4.68 5.03
C MET A 127 1.68 -5.89 5.72
N TYR A 128 1.52 -6.02 7.04
CA TYR A 128 1.97 -7.21 7.77
C TYR A 128 1.26 -8.47 7.25
N ALA A 129 -0.05 -8.44 7.04
CA ALA A 129 -0.81 -9.56 6.48
C ALA A 129 -0.29 -9.95 5.09
N MET A 130 -0.04 -8.98 4.20
CA MET A 130 0.51 -9.23 2.87
C MET A 130 1.88 -9.88 2.95
N LEU A 131 2.77 -9.43 3.83
CA LEU A 131 4.09 -10.04 4.00
C LEU A 131 3.99 -11.44 4.61
N HIS A 132 3.17 -11.62 5.65
CA HIS A 132 3.03 -12.88 6.37
C HIS A 132 2.44 -14.01 5.52
N TYR A 133 1.40 -13.70 4.74
CA TYR A 133 0.71 -14.68 3.88
C TYR A 133 1.25 -14.72 2.44
N GLY A 134 2.08 -13.74 2.04
CA GLY A 134 2.75 -13.73 0.75
C GLY A 134 3.92 -14.70 0.72
N GLU A 135 4.96 -14.44 1.52
CA GLU A 135 6.16 -15.27 1.61
C GLU A 135 6.82 -15.08 2.99
N GLN A 136 6.70 -16.08 3.87
CA GLN A 136 7.20 -15.97 5.25
C GLN A 136 8.72 -15.75 5.33
N GLN A 137 9.48 -16.26 4.35
CA GLN A 137 10.92 -16.07 4.32
C GLN A 137 11.27 -14.59 4.09
N THR A 138 10.63 -13.93 3.12
CA THR A 138 10.80 -12.49 2.89
C THR A 138 10.47 -11.66 4.14
N LEU A 139 9.42 -12.01 4.88
CA LEU A 139 9.08 -11.33 6.15
C LEU A 139 10.23 -11.46 7.17
N LYS A 140 10.83 -12.64 7.29
CA LYS A 140 11.97 -12.89 8.19
C LYS A 140 13.20 -12.12 7.74
N ASP A 141 13.51 -12.13 6.45
CA ASP A 141 14.68 -11.44 5.88
C ASP A 141 14.56 -9.92 6.05
N LEU A 142 13.36 -9.37 5.82
CA LEU A 142 13.07 -7.95 6.07
C LEU A 142 13.28 -7.60 7.55
N ARG A 143 12.75 -8.42 8.47
CA ARG A 143 12.96 -8.21 9.91
C ARG A 143 14.45 -8.27 10.27
N ALA A 144 15.19 -9.25 9.74
CA ALA A 144 16.61 -9.41 9.98
C ALA A 144 17.41 -8.20 9.49
N TYR A 145 17.13 -7.71 8.28
CA TYR A 145 17.72 -6.49 7.74
C TYR A 145 17.47 -5.27 8.65
N LEU A 146 16.22 -5.10 9.10
CA LEU A 146 15.83 -3.95 9.93
C LEU A 146 16.42 -3.99 11.36
N ASP A 147 16.77 -5.17 11.88
CA ASP A 147 17.37 -5.34 13.22
C ASP A 147 18.92 -5.35 13.20
N ARG A 148 19.55 -5.22 12.02
CA ARG A 148 21.02 -5.12 11.89
C ARG A 148 21.54 -3.92 12.69
N GLY A 149 22.69 -4.11 13.34
CA GLY A 149 23.36 -3.06 14.10
C GLY A 149 23.38 -3.27 15.61
N LEU A 150 22.72 -4.33 16.10
CA LEU A 150 22.73 -4.74 17.49
C LEU A 150 23.39 -6.10 17.66
N THR A 151 24.18 -6.25 18.72
CA THR A 151 24.76 -7.54 19.14
C THR A 151 23.66 -8.50 19.59
N GLU A 152 23.76 -9.77 19.19
CA GLU A 152 22.71 -10.78 19.36
C GLU A 152 22.28 -10.97 20.82
N HIS A 153 23.24 -11.04 21.75
CA HIS A 153 22.95 -11.32 23.16
C HIS A 153 22.78 -10.09 24.02
N THR A 154 23.61 -9.05 23.84
CA THR A 154 23.61 -7.89 24.72
C THR A 154 22.70 -6.77 24.25
N ARG A 155 22.19 -6.84 23.00
CA ARG A 155 21.39 -5.81 22.36
C ARG A 155 22.04 -4.41 22.42
N LYS A 156 23.37 -4.38 22.52
CA LYS A 156 24.20 -3.17 22.41
C LYS A 156 24.54 -2.91 20.95
N ILE A 157 24.74 -1.64 20.62
CA ILE A 157 25.16 -1.20 19.29
C ILE A 157 26.49 -1.88 18.94
N ASP A 158 26.51 -2.55 17.80
CA ASP A 158 27.72 -3.18 17.25
C ASP A 158 28.52 -2.14 16.45
N SER A 159 29.70 -1.78 16.97
CA SER A 159 30.60 -0.82 16.30
C SER A 159 31.21 -1.35 15.01
N GLY A 160 31.15 -2.67 14.75
CA GLY A 160 31.62 -3.29 13.52
C GLY A 160 30.57 -3.34 12.40
N ALA A 161 29.29 -3.04 12.68
CA ALA A 161 28.18 -3.24 11.76
C ALA A 161 28.08 -2.21 10.61
N GLY A 162 28.92 -1.17 10.59
CA GLY A 162 28.96 -0.19 9.50
C GLY A 162 27.64 0.59 9.29
N LEU A 163 26.98 0.98 10.39
CA LEU A 163 25.72 1.73 10.34
C LEU A 163 25.94 3.21 9.99
N ASP A 164 24.98 3.81 9.28
CA ASP A 164 24.91 5.26 9.09
C ASP A 164 24.62 6.01 10.41
N LEU A 165 24.95 7.30 10.42
CA LEU A 165 24.90 8.14 11.60
C LEU A 165 23.46 8.28 12.14
N GLU A 166 22.49 8.41 11.24
CA GLU A 166 21.07 8.55 11.57
C GLU A 166 20.54 7.28 12.25
N THR A 167 20.92 6.10 11.74
CA THR A 167 20.57 4.81 12.35
C THR A 167 21.23 4.63 13.72
N ILE A 168 22.49 5.02 13.87
CA ILE A 168 23.16 5.03 15.18
C ILE A 168 22.42 5.97 16.15
N ALA A 169 21.97 7.14 15.71
CA ALA A 169 21.21 8.05 16.55
C ALA A 169 19.86 7.47 16.99
N VAL A 170 19.12 6.83 16.08
CA VAL A 170 17.91 6.07 16.42
C VAL A 170 18.21 5.04 17.51
N LEU A 171 19.27 4.25 17.36
CA LEU A 171 19.66 3.24 18.36
C LEU A 171 20.07 3.86 19.70
N LYS A 172 20.81 4.98 19.68
CA LYS A 172 21.19 5.71 20.89
C LYS A 172 20.01 6.32 21.63
N LEU A 173 19.02 6.84 20.91
CA LEU A 173 17.80 7.39 21.49
C LEU A 173 16.93 6.31 22.15
N VAL A 174 16.90 5.10 21.60
CA VAL A 174 16.10 3.99 22.17
C VAL A 174 16.86 3.10 23.15
N GLU A 175 18.15 3.36 23.37
CA GLU A 175 18.99 2.61 24.30
C GLU A 175 18.36 2.58 25.72
N GLY A 176 18.26 1.39 26.31
CA GLY A 176 17.64 1.20 27.62
C GLY A 176 16.10 1.24 27.65
N LEU A 177 15.42 1.48 26.53
CA LEU A 177 13.96 1.36 26.46
C LEU A 177 13.55 -0.11 26.30
N GLU A 178 12.64 -0.56 27.17
CA GLU A 178 12.12 -1.93 27.18
C GLU A 178 11.36 -2.27 25.89
N ASP A 179 11.43 -3.55 25.49
CA ASP A 179 10.60 -4.07 24.42
C ASP A 179 9.13 -4.23 24.88
N PRO A 180 8.16 -4.01 23.99
CA PRO A 180 6.75 -4.13 24.34
C PRO A 180 6.40 -5.59 24.66
N LYS A 181 5.58 -5.79 25.70
CA LYS A 181 5.01 -7.11 26.01
C LYS A 181 3.99 -7.49 24.94
N LYS A 182 4.12 -8.69 24.37
CA LYS A 182 3.14 -9.28 23.45
C LYS A 182 1.82 -9.52 24.20
N SER A 183 0.68 -9.15 23.62
CA SER A 183 -0.63 -9.63 24.04
C SER A 183 -0.99 -10.92 23.30
N ASN A 184 -2.08 -11.57 23.71
CA ASN A 184 -2.59 -12.77 23.02
C ASN A 184 -3.31 -12.45 21.69
N ASP A 185 -3.52 -11.17 21.38
CA ASP A 185 -4.23 -10.76 20.16
C ASP A 185 -3.25 -10.70 18.99
N GLN A 186 -3.51 -11.48 17.95
CA GLN A 186 -2.73 -11.44 16.71
C GLN A 186 -3.40 -10.57 15.65
N VAL A 187 -2.60 -9.79 14.91
CA VAL A 187 -3.06 -9.15 13.67
C VAL A 187 -3.19 -10.17 12.56
N ALA A 188 -3.90 -9.80 11.49
CA ALA A 188 -4.00 -10.63 10.29
C ALA A 188 -4.46 -12.08 10.58
N PRO A 189 -5.62 -12.27 11.24
CA PRO A 189 -6.10 -13.61 11.61
C PRO A 189 -6.43 -14.50 10.40
N GLN A 190 -6.42 -13.93 9.19
CA GLN A 190 -6.62 -14.65 7.94
C GLN A 190 -5.86 -13.97 6.80
N ALA A 191 -5.65 -14.73 5.73
CA ALA A 191 -4.98 -14.26 4.53
C ALA A 191 -5.74 -13.08 3.87
N PRO A 192 -5.03 -12.11 3.28
CA PRO A 192 -5.64 -11.11 2.41
C PRO A 192 -6.43 -11.76 1.27
N THR A 193 -7.53 -11.13 0.87
CA THR A 193 -8.42 -11.61 -0.19
C THR A 193 -7.70 -11.81 -1.53
N CYS A 194 -6.70 -10.98 -1.83
CA CYS A 194 -5.84 -11.12 -3.01
C CYS A 194 -4.42 -11.56 -2.61
N THR A 195 -4.22 -12.88 -2.44
CA THR A 195 -2.91 -13.46 -2.09
C THR A 195 -1.86 -13.29 -3.19
N GLY A 196 -2.28 -13.25 -4.46
CA GLY A 196 -1.39 -13.00 -5.59
C GLY A 196 -0.63 -11.68 -5.46
N GLN A 197 -1.33 -10.59 -5.14
CA GLN A 197 -0.70 -9.29 -4.92
C GLN A 197 0.24 -9.28 -3.70
N SER A 198 -0.07 -10.06 -2.66
CA SER A 198 0.81 -10.25 -1.50
C SER A 198 2.13 -10.93 -1.86
N ARG A 199 2.11 -11.95 -2.73
CA ARG A 199 3.32 -12.60 -3.24
C ARG A 199 4.14 -11.68 -4.14
N MET A 200 3.47 -10.85 -4.94
CA MET A 200 4.15 -9.83 -5.76
C MET A 200 4.93 -8.82 -4.91
N LEU A 201 4.33 -8.35 -3.80
CA LEU A 201 5.02 -7.50 -2.82
C LEU A 201 6.23 -8.23 -2.24
N CYS A 202 6.08 -9.48 -1.82
CA CYS A 202 7.18 -10.20 -1.18
C CYS A 202 8.35 -10.45 -2.14
N ASP A 203 8.09 -10.69 -3.42
CA ASP A 203 9.15 -10.83 -4.41
C ASP A 203 9.93 -9.51 -4.59
N ASP A 204 9.24 -8.36 -4.64
CA ASP A 204 9.90 -7.06 -4.78
C ASP A 204 10.66 -6.65 -3.51
N ILE A 205 10.15 -7.00 -2.32
CA ILE A 205 10.92 -6.83 -1.08
C ILE A 205 12.17 -7.72 -1.08
N ALA A 206 12.06 -8.99 -1.50
CA ALA A 206 13.22 -9.88 -1.57
C ALA A 206 14.29 -9.34 -2.54
N ARG A 207 13.87 -8.82 -3.70
CA ARG A 207 14.75 -8.14 -4.67
C ARG A 207 15.42 -6.90 -4.08
N LEU A 208 14.67 -6.04 -3.37
CA LEU A 208 15.26 -4.88 -2.68
C LEU A 208 16.30 -5.30 -1.65
N LEU A 209 16.04 -6.36 -0.88
CA LEU A 209 16.97 -6.85 0.12
C LEU A 209 18.27 -7.42 -0.48
N ALA A 210 18.30 -7.79 -1.77
CA ALA A 210 19.54 -8.14 -2.45
C ALA A 210 20.55 -6.97 -2.50
N TYR A 211 20.07 -5.72 -2.40
CA TYR A 211 20.87 -4.51 -2.38
C TYR A 211 21.26 -4.04 -0.97
N GLN A 212 20.95 -4.81 0.08
CA GLN A 212 21.11 -4.39 1.48
C GLN A 212 22.53 -3.96 1.88
N ASP A 213 23.55 -4.44 1.17
CA ASP A 213 24.97 -4.11 1.42
C ASP A 213 25.53 -3.12 0.39
N ALA A 214 24.77 -2.79 -0.65
CA ALA A 214 25.18 -1.86 -1.73
C ALA A 214 24.49 -0.50 -1.65
N VAL A 215 23.30 -0.43 -1.04
CA VAL A 215 22.48 0.78 -0.95
C VAL A 215 22.45 1.29 0.49
N PRO A 216 22.69 2.59 0.73
CA PRO A 216 22.58 3.16 2.07
C PRO A 216 21.21 2.93 2.67
N ARG A 217 21.15 2.63 3.97
CA ARG A 217 19.91 2.28 4.68
C ARG A 217 18.81 3.32 4.54
N GLY A 218 19.12 4.62 4.67
CA GLY A 218 18.14 5.68 4.46
C GLY A 218 17.46 5.60 3.08
N VAL A 219 18.23 5.29 2.04
CA VAL A 219 17.72 5.11 0.66
C VAL A 219 16.90 3.81 0.57
N MET A 220 17.38 2.72 1.18
CA MET A 220 16.65 1.45 1.23
C MET A 220 15.28 1.60 1.90
N ILE A 221 15.18 2.38 2.98
CA ILE A 221 13.92 2.66 3.65
C ILE A 221 12.95 3.43 2.74
N GLU A 222 13.43 4.39 1.95
CA GLU A 222 12.60 5.08 0.95
C GLU A 222 12.12 4.13 -0.17
N TYR A 223 12.97 3.20 -0.61
CA TYR A 223 12.58 2.17 -1.59
C TYR A 223 11.52 1.22 -1.01
N LEU A 224 11.72 0.72 0.21
CA LEU A 224 10.76 -0.10 0.93
C LEU A 224 9.43 0.63 1.10
N LYS A 225 9.47 1.93 1.44
CA LYS A 225 8.29 2.79 1.55
C LYS A 225 7.53 2.88 0.24
N ALA A 226 8.23 3.09 -0.87
CA ALA A 226 7.64 3.15 -2.21
C ALA A 226 6.99 1.84 -2.62
N VAL A 227 7.69 0.71 -2.46
CA VAL A 227 7.19 -0.62 -2.80
C VAL A 227 6.00 -1.01 -1.93
N LEU A 228 6.08 -0.82 -0.60
CA LEU A 228 4.97 -1.13 0.31
C LEU A 228 3.73 -0.29 0.01
N GLY A 229 3.90 1.02 -0.23
CA GLY A 229 2.82 1.92 -0.63
C GLY A 229 2.19 1.49 -1.96
N LEU A 230 3.01 1.29 -2.99
CA LEU A 230 2.57 0.89 -4.33
C LEU A 230 1.79 -0.43 -4.29
N HIS A 231 2.33 -1.49 -3.70
CA HIS A 231 1.64 -2.79 -3.68
C HIS A 231 0.36 -2.76 -2.85
N THR A 232 0.30 -1.93 -1.80
CA THR A 232 -0.95 -1.73 -1.04
C THR A 232 -2.00 -1.02 -1.90
N ALA A 233 -1.61 0.00 -2.68
CA ALA A 233 -2.53 0.67 -3.61
C ALA A 233 -3.00 -0.28 -4.73
N LEU A 234 -2.07 -1.02 -5.34
CA LEU A 234 -2.39 -2.03 -6.36
C LEU A 234 -3.32 -3.12 -5.81
N TYR A 235 -3.13 -3.54 -4.55
CA TYR A 235 -4.04 -4.45 -3.86
C TYR A 235 -5.45 -3.86 -3.78
N VAL A 236 -5.60 -2.62 -3.31
CA VAL A 236 -6.91 -1.95 -3.21
C VAL A 236 -7.59 -1.88 -4.58
N LEU A 237 -6.88 -1.44 -5.61
CA LEU A 237 -7.40 -1.32 -6.97
C LEU A 237 -7.79 -2.67 -7.57
N ARG A 238 -7.01 -3.72 -7.32
CA ARG A 238 -7.31 -5.08 -7.81
C ARG A 238 -8.50 -5.68 -7.06
N LEU A 239 -8.57 -5.43 -5.76
CA LEU A 239 -9.67 -5.88 -4.92
C LEU A 239 -11.00 -5.28 -5.38
N THR A 240 -11.02 -4.03 -5.85
CA THR A 240 -12.19 -3.41 -6.48
C THR A 240 -12.76 -4.29 -7.59
N GLN A 241 -11.93 -4.71 -8.54
CA GLN A 241 -12.37 -5.55 -9.65
C GLN A 241 -12.72 -6.96 -9.19
N GLN A 242 -11.90 -7.55 -8.31
CA GLN A 242 -12.08 -8.90 -7.78
C GLN A 242 -13.41 -9.05 -7.03
N LEU A 243 -13.68 -8.18 -6.04
CA LEU A 243 -14.90 -8.27 -5.25
C LEU A 243 -16.14 -7.91 -6.07
N THR A 244 -16.02 -6.98 -7.02
CA THR A 244 -17.11 -6.65 -7.94
C THR A 244 -17.46 -7.85 -8.81
N GLY A 245 -16.46 -8.51 -9.41
CA GLY A 245 -16.66 -9.73 -10.18
C GLY A 245 -17.30 -10.83 -9.35
N TRP A 246 -16.77 -11.10 -8.15
CA TRP A 246 -17.34 -12.11 -7.26
C TRP A 246 -18.80 -11.84 -6.88
N ARG A 247 -19.13 -10.57 -6.60
CA ARG A 247 -20.49 -10.15 -6.30
C ARG A 247 -21.43 -10.34 -7.49
N LEU A 248 -21.00 -9.99 -8.70
CA LEU A 248 -21.81 -10.14 -9.90
C LEU A 248 -22.04 -11.62 -10.25
N ASP A 249 -21.02 -12.46 -10.06
CA ASP A 249 -21.10 -13.90 -10.32
C ASP A 249 -21.74 -14.69 -9.17
N ASN A 250 -22.03 -14.03 -8.03
CA ASN A 250 -22.44 -14.66 -6.77
C ASN A 250 -21.54 -15.82 -6.33
N ALA A 251 -20.24 -15.77 -6.68
CA ALA A 251 -19.27 -16.78 -6.34
C ALA A 251 -17.83 -16.21 -6.40
N ALA A 252 -16.95 -16.72 -5.55
CA ALA A 252 -15.53 -16.44 -5.70
C ALA A 252 -14.99 -17.12 -6.97
N HIS A 253 -14.21 -16.38 -7.77
CA HIS A 253 -13.64 -16.90 -9.00
C HIS A 253 -12.63 -18.04 -8.72
N PRO A 254 -12.70 -19.20 -9.41
CA PRO A 254 -11.84 -20.35 -9.15
C PRO A 254 -10.34 -20.05 -9.18
N ALA A 255 -9.89 -19.24 -10.16
CA ALA A 255 -8.49 -18.81 -10.26
C ALA A 255 -7.98 -17.99 -9.06
N CYS A 256 -8.86 -17.43 -8.23
CA CYS A 256 -8.46 -16.75 -6.99
C CYS A 256 -8.42 -17.71 -5.80
N LEU A 257 -9.20 -18.80 -5.82
CA LEU A 257 -9.16 -19.85 -4.80
C LEU A 257 -7.85 -20.66 -4.91
N ASP A 258 -7.40 -20.91 -6.14
CA ASP A 258 -6.10 -21.51 -6.46
C ASP A 258 -5.20 -20.51 -7.21
N CYS A 259 -4.86 -19.41 -6.53
CA CYS A 259 -4.11 -18.30 -7.13
C CYS A 259 -2.69 -18.72 -7.52
N LYS A 260 -2.39 -18.68 -8.83
CA LYS A 260 -1.06 -18.99 -9.40
C LYS A 260 -0.14 -17.78 -9.58
N VAL A 261 -0.60 -16.58 -9.21
CA VAL A 261 0.23 -15.37 -9.29
C VAL A 261 1.44 -15.52 -8.37
N HIS A 262 2.62 -15.33 -8.95
CA HIS A 262 3.91 -15.40 -8.26
C HIS A 262 4.92 -14.47 -8.93
N GLY A 263 5.72 -13.75 -8.14
CA GLY A 263 6.62 -12.71 -8.65
C GLY A 263 7.82 -13.18 -9.46
N GLY A 264 8.13 -14.47 -9.39
CA GLY A 264 9.19 -15.11 -10.18
C GLY A 264 8.80 -15.50 -11.61
N LEU A 265 7.53 -15.32 -12.00
CA LEU A 265 7.05 -15.60 -13.35
C LEU A 265 7.33 -14.41 -14.28
N ALA A 266 7.51 -14.68 -15.58
CA ALA A 266 7.70 -13.63 -16.59
C ALA A 266 6.44 -12.78 -16.79
N ASP A 267 5.25 -13.40 -16.80
CA ASP A 267 3.94 -12.73 -16.72
C ASP A 267 3.20 -13.21 -15.45
N PRO A 268 3.45 -12.58 -14.29
CA PRO A 268 2.90 -13.01 -13.00
C PRO A 268 1.37 -13.05 -12.98
N PHE A 269 0.71 -12.17 -13.73
CA PHE A 269 -0.74 -12.04 -13.72
C PHE A 269 -1.42 -12.75 -14.87
N ALA A 270 -0.69 -13.48 -15.72
CA ALA A 270 -1.20 -14.18 -16.90
C ALA A 270 -2.56 -14.88 -16.68
N SER A 271 -2.68 -15.64 -15.59
CA SER A 271 -3.85 -16.43 -15.21
C SER A 271 -4.83 -15.71 -14.28
N CYS A 272 -4.56 -14.46 -13.91
CA CYS A 272 -5.43 -13.66 -13.06
C CYS A 272 -6.59 -13.11 -13.90
N PRO A 273 -7.86 -13.32 -13.52
CA PRO A 273 -9.01 -12.75 -14.23
C PRO A 273 -9.17 -11.24 -13.99
N TYR A 274 -8.50 -10.69 -12.97
CA TYR A 274 -8.57 -9.28 -12.56
C TYR A 274 -7.23 -8.58 -12.83
N LYS A 275 -6.74 -8.66 -14.08
CA LYS A 275 -5.55 -7.93 -14.53
C LYS A 275 -5.80 -6.42 -14.47
N GLN A 276 -4.73 -5.67 -14.20
CA GLN A 276 -4.79 -4.22 -14.13
C GLN A 276 -4.03 -3.63 -15.32
N SER A 277 -4.49 -2.47 -15.79
CA SER A 277 -3.86 -1.74 -16.88
C SER A 277 -3.97 -0.24 -16.60
N PHE A 278 -2.83 0.43 -16.56
CA PHE A 278 -2.68 1.83 -16.21
C PHE A 278 -1.83 2.50 -17.29
N VAL A 279 -2.43 3.36 -18.11
CA VAL A 279 -1.67 4.10 -19.12
C VAL A 279 -0.91 5.23 -18.45
N VAL A 280 0.41 5.24 -18.59
CA VAL A 280 1.30 6.17 -17.89
C VAL A 280 1.76 7.28 -18.81
N ASP A 281 1.69 8.52 -18.31
CA ASP A 281 2.35 9.67 -18.93
C ASP A 281 3.79 9.81 -18.43
N ALA A 282 4.73 9.47 -19.31
CA ALA A 282 6.17 9.65 -19.13
C ALA A 282 6.70 10.87 -19.93
N THR A 283 5.83 11.66 -20.57
CA THR A 283 6.26 12.83 -21.36
C THR A 283 6.70 14.01 -20.50
N GLY A 284 6.21 14.10 -19.26
CA GLY A 284 6.42 15.25 -18.38
C GLY A 284 5.59 16.49 -18.76
N ASP A 285 4.89 16.47 -19.90
CA ASP A 285 4.03 17.56 -20.33
C ASP A 285 2.57 17.27 -19.98
N ALA A 286 2.03 18.06 -19.06
CA ALA A 286 0.63 17.96 -18.64
C ALA A 286 -0.41 18.32 -19.72
N ARG A 287 0.03 18.83 -20.86
CA ARG A 287 -0.82 19.20 -22.00
C ARG A 287 -0.70 18.21 -23.17
N SER A 288 0.16 17.20 -23.06
CA SER A 288 0.32 16.20 -24.10
C SER A 288 -0.93 15.35 -24.25
N LEU A 289 -1.15 14.78 -25.44
CA LEU A 289 -2.22 13.81 -25.66
C LEU A 289 -2.07 12.61 -24.71
N MET A 290 -0.83 12.20 -24.41
CA MET A 290 -0.59 11.10 -23.48
C MET A 290 -1.02 11.44 -22.05
N ALA A 291 -0.84 12.69 -21.60
CA ALA A 291 -1.36 13.13 -20.31
C ALA A 291 -2.88 12.98 -20.24
N THR A 292 -3.62 13.31 -21.29
CA THR A 292 -5.08 13.09 -21.37
C THR A 292 -5.45 11.61 -21.30
N VAL A 293 -4.78 10.75 -22.07
CA VAL A 293 -5.04 9.29 -22.04
C VAL A 293 -4.75 8.71 -20.65
N ALA A 294 -3.66 9.14 -20.01
CA ALA A 294 -3.32 8.73 -18.65
C ALA A 294 -4.32 9.26 -17.60
N GLN A 295 -4.92 10.44 -17.83
CA GLN A 295 -6.00 10.97 -16.99
C GLN A 295 -7.27 10.13 -17.10
N GLU A 296 -7.68 9.76 -18.32
CA GLU A 296 -8.83 8.88 -18.55
C GLU A 296 -8.64 7.51 -17.90
N SER A 297 -7.44 6.94 -18.03
CA SER A 297 -7.06 5.69 -17.36
C SER A 297 -7.20 5.80 -15.84
N ALA A 298 -6.67 6.87 -15.22
CA ALA A 298 -6.81 7.08 -13.78
C ALA A 298 -8.26 7.35 -13.36
N LEU A 299 -9.01 8.13 -14.14
CA LEU A 299 -10.41 8.43 -13.85
C LEU A 299 -11.27 7.17 -13.83
N SER A 300 -11.05 6.25 -14.78
CA SER A 300 -11.74 4.96 -14.84
C SER A 300 -11.54 4.13 -13.56
N GLU A 301 -10.30 4.03 -13.09
CA GLU A 301 -9.98 3.28 -11.86
C GLU A 301 -10.60 3.92 -10.61
N TYR A 302 -10.55 5.25 -10.50
CA TYR A 302 -11.17 5.96 -9.37
C TYR A 302 -12.70 5.98 -9.42
N ALA A 303 -13.31 5.83 -10.59
CA ALA A 303 -14.77 5.68 -10.73
C ALA A 303 -15.25 4.35 -10.14
N ARG A 304 -14.49 3.26 -10.35
CA ARG A 304 -14.78 1.91 -9.82
C ARG A 304 -14.73 1.83 -8.29
N LEU A 305 -14.20 2.83 -7.58
CA LEU A 305 -14.22 2.85 -6.11
C LEU A 305 -15.65 2.78 -5.54
N HIS A 306 -16.65 3.24 -6.30
CA HIS A 306 -18.05 3.04 -5.92
C HIS A 306 -18.43 1.55 -5.84
N ASP A 307 -17.99 0.76 -6.82
CA ASP A 307 -18.24 -0.69 -6.87
C ASP A 307 -17.52 -1.43 -5.73
N LEU A 308 -16.31 -0.98 -5.38
CA LEU A 308 -15.60 -1.50 -4.19
C LEU A 308 -16.43 -1.27 -2.92
N ILE A 309 -16.99 -0.06 -2.75
CA ILE A 309 -17.77 0.29 -1.57
C ILE A 309 -19.01 -0.59 -1.47
N LYS A 310 -19.77 -0.70 -2.57
CA LYS A 310 -20.95 -1.55 -2.65
C LYS A 310 -20.61 -3.02 -2.38
N SER A 311 -19.50 -3.50 -2.94
CA SER A 311 -19.05 -4.88 -2.74
C SER A 311 -18.68 -5.12 -1.28
N ILE A 312 -17.90 -4.24 -0.64
CA ILE A 312 -17.55 -4.37 0.78
C ILE A 312 -18.81 -4.42 1.66
N PHE A 313 -19.79 -3.54 1.43
CA PHE A 313 -21.05 -3.62 2.19
C PHE A 313 -21.80 -4.93 1.93
N THR A 314 -21.83 -5.41 0.69
CA THR A 314 -22.42 -6.71 0.34
C THR A 314 -21.77 -7.83 1.16
N PHE A 315 -20.44 -7.95 1.14
CA PHE A 315 -19.73 -8.98 1.90
C PHE A 315 -19.92 -8.83 3.42
N ASN A 316 -19.89 -7.59 3.94
CA ASN A 316 -20.05 -7.35 5.37
C ASN A 316 -21.42 -7.79 5.87
N GLN A 317 -22.47 -7.43 5.13
CA GLN A 317 -23.85 -7.79 5.48
C GLN A 317 -24.12 -9.28 5.32
N LEU A 318 -23.58 -9.92 4.28
CA LEU A 318 -23.65 -11.38 4.13
C LEU A 318 -22.91 -12.11 5.26
N LEU A 319 -21.72 -11.66 5.64
CA LEU A 319 -20.94 -12.27 6.74
C LEU A 319 -21.64 -12.06 8.09
N GLN A 320 -22.30 -10.92 8.29
CA GLN A 320 -23.12 -10.67 9.48
C GLN A 320 -24.31 -11.63 9.52
N TYR A 321 -25.07 -11.75 8.44
CA TYR A 321 -26.18 -12.70 8.34
C TYR A 321 -25.69 -14.15 8.58
N ALA A 322 -24.58 -14.54 7.95
CA ALA A 322 -24.00 -15.86 8.13
C ALA A 322 -23.59 -16.10 9.58
N LYS A 323 -22.98 -15.12 10.26
CA LYS A 323 -22.62 -15.24 11.68
C LYS A 323 -23.84 -15.54 12.56
N GLU A 324 -25.00 -14.97 12.26
CA GLU A 324 -26.24 -15.16 13.04
C GLU A 324 -26.99 -16.44 12.68
N LYS A 325 -27.07 -16.78 11.39
CA LYS A 325 -27.98 -17.82 10.87
C LYS A 325 -27.26 -19.05 10.32
N HIS A 326 -26.02 -18.90 9.84
CA HIS A 326 -25.22 -19.97 9.22
C HIS A 326 -23.74 -19.90 9.65
N PRO A 327 -23.39 -20.14 10.94
CA PRO A 327 -22.05 -19.84 11.46
C PRO A 327 -20.89 -20.57 10.75
N HIS A 328 -21.19 -21.65 10.02
CA HIS A 328 -20.23 -22.39 9.18
C HIS A 328 -19.82 -21.64 7.90
N LEU A 329 -20.62 -20.67 7.43
CA LEU A 329 -20.36 -19.82 6.25
C LEU A 329 -19.65 -18.51 6.63
N ASN A 330 -18.66 -18.58 7.50
CA ASN A 330 -17.94 -17.40 8.02
C ASN A 330 -16.66 -17.06 7.21
N ASP A 331 -16.61 -17.50 5.96
CA ASP A 331 -15.51 -17.29 5.01
C ASP A 331 -15.98 -16.37 3.87
N PRO A 332 -15.33 -15.22 3.63
CA PRO A 332 -15.66 -14.31 2.53
C PRO A 332 -15.74 -14.99 1.16
N ARG A 333 -14.95 -16.05 0.93
CA ARG A 333 -14.92 -16.77 -0.34
C ARG A 333 -16.17 -17.60 -0.60
N LYS A 334 -16.91 -17.95 0.45
CA LYS A 334 -18.09 -18.83 0.40
C LYS A 334 -19.40 -18.10 0.70
N VAL A 335 -19.35 -16.96 1.37
CA VAL A 335 -20.55 -16.26 1.85
C VAL A 335 -21.51 -15.84 0.73
N LEU A 336 -21.02 -15.68 -0.50
CA LEU A 336 -21.82 -15.38 -1.69
C LEU A 336 -22.77 -16.51 -2.10
N GLU A 337 -22.57 -17.73 -1.60
CA GLU A 337 -23.52 -18.83 -1.81
C GLU A 337 -24.92 -18.51 -1.28
N LEU A 338 -25.02 -17.62 -0.28
CA LEU A 338 -26.29 -17.10 0.22
C LEU A 338 -27.07 -16.27 -0.82
N LEU A 339 -26.39 -15.73 -1.83
CA LEU A 339 -27.05 -15.05 -2.96
C LEU A 339 -27.38 -16.02 -4.09
N ARG A 340 -26.50 -16.99 -4.35
CA ARG A 340 -26.70 -18.02 -5.39
C ARG A 340 -27.81 -19.00 -5.04
N SER A 341 -27.96 -19.34 -3.77
CA SER A 341 -28.92 -20.32 -3.26
C SER A 341 -29.45 -19.85 -1.90
N PRO A 342 -30.27 -18.79 -1.88
CA PRO A 342 -30.73 -18.17 -0.65
C PRO A 342 -31.58 -19.15 0.18
N PRO A 343 -31.35 -19.25 1.50
CA PRO A 343 -32.23 -20.04 2.36
C PRO A 343 -33.64 -19.45 2.38
N PRO A 344 -34.69 -20.24 2.69
CA PRO A 344 -36.08 -19.79 2.62
C PRO A 344 -36.40 -18.55 3.46
N THR A 345 -35.63 -18.30 4.53
CA THR A 345 -35.82 -17.16 5.43
C THR A 345 -34.96 -15.94 5.07
N PHE A 346 -34.16 -16.00 3.99
CA PHE A 346 -33.24 -14.94 3.62
C PHE A 346 -33.97 -13.65 3.27
N ASP A 347 -34.94 -13.73 2.35
CA ASP A 347 -35.64 -12.53 1.88
C ASP A 347 -36.49 -11.89 2.98
N ALA A 348 -37.25 -12.70 3.73
CA ALA A 348 -38.03 -12.25 4.89
C ALA A 348 -37.17 -11.59 5.98
N TYR A 349 -35.92 -12.04 6.17
CA TYR A 349 -34.99 -11.38 7.10
C TYR A 349 -34.63 -9.96 6.62
N TRP A 350 -34.35 -9.79 5.34
CA TRP A 350 -33.98 -8.49 4.77
C TRP A 350 -35.18 -7.55 4.63
N GLU A 351 -36.38 -8.07 4.34
CA GLU A 351 -37.63 -7.32 4.40
C GLU A 351 -37.84 -6.73 5.80
N ALA A 352 -37.74 -7.56 6.84
CA ALA A 352 -37.86 -7.09 8.23
C ALA A 352 -36.78 -6.04 8.61
N ARG A 353 -35.55 -6.16 8.08
CA ARG A 353 -34.49 -5.16 8.31
C ARG A 353 -34.76 -3.86 7.57
N LEU A 354 -35.29 -3.90 6.35
CA LEU A 354 -35.69 -2.71 5.61
C LEU A 354 -36.83 -1.98 6.30
N ASP A 355 -37.84 -2.70 6.76
CA ASP A 355 -38.96 -2.14 7.53
C ASP A 355 -38.47 -1.44 8.80
N LEU A 356 -37.55 -2.08 9.54
CA LEU A 356 -36.95 -1.48 10.73
C LEU A 356 -36.16 -0.21 10.37
N LEU A 357 -35.38 -0.25 9.29
CA LEU A 357 -34.60 0.89 8.82
C LEU A 357 -35.52 2.06 8.43
N ARG A 358 -36.60 1.79 7.71
CA ARG A 358 -37.60 2.78 7.30
C ARG A 358 -38.29 3.41 8.51
N ARG A 359 -38.85 2.59 9.41
CA ARG A 359 -39.53 3.06 10.65
C ARG A 359 -38.63 3.92 11.52
N LYS A 360 -37.35 3.58 11.63
CA LYS A 360 -36.38 4.36 12.41
C LYS A 360 -36.14 5.77 11.84
N ASN A 361 -36.32 5.95 10.53
CA ASN A 361 -36.09 7.21 9.85
C ASN A 361 -37.37 8.03 9.63
N GLU A 362 -38.54 7.39 9.63
CA GLU A 362 -39.85 8.05 9.52
C GLU A 362 -40.51 8.36 10.89
N GLY A 363 -40.20 7.59 11.93
CA GLY A 363 -40.95 7.54 13.20
C GLY A 363 -40.40 8.36 14.39
N GLY A 364 -39.49 9.32 14.18
CA GLY A 364 -38.97 10.19 15.26
C GLY A 364 -39.92 11.33 15.65
N SER A 365 -39.76 11.91 16.85
CA SER A 365 -40.41 13.18 17.24
C SER A 365 -40.03 14.31 16.29
N ASP A 366 -40.89 15.33 16.14
CA ASP A 366 -40.80 16.38 15.10
C ASP A 366 -39.46 17.14 15.03
N GLU A 367 -38.62 17.11 16.08
CA GLU A 367 -37.30 17.75 16.11
C GLU A 367 -36.16 16.86 15.55
N ASP A 368 -36.41 15.57 15.31
CA ASP A 368 -35.40 14.56 14.92
C ASP A 368 -35.69 13.86 13.58
N LYS A 369 -36.76 14.25 12.89
CA LYS A 369 -37.19 13.72 11.58
C LYS A 369 -36.25 14.21 10.48
N GLU A 370 -35.27 13.39 10.11
CA GLU A 370 -34.68 13.47 8.76
C GLU A 370 -35.66 12.81 7.79
N THR A 371 -36.47 13.60 7.09
CA THR A 371 -37.30 13.10 6.00
C THR A 371 -36.43 12.36 4.99
N LEU A 372 -36.87 11.17 4.56
CA LEU A 372 -36.19 10.41 3.52
C LEU A 372 -36.05 11.27 2.25
N SER A 373 -34.88 11.21 1.61
CA SER A 373 -34.69 11.90 0.33
C SER A 373 -35.52 11.23 -0.77
N ALA A 374 -35.77 11.95 -1.87
CA ALA A 374 -36.49 11.39 -3.01
C ALA A 374 -35.77 10.17 -3.60
N GLU A 375 -34.44 10.19 -3.60
CA GLU A 375 -33.60 9.06 -4.02
C GLU A 375 -33.73 7.87 -3.07
N GLU A 376 -33.75 8.12 -1.75
CA GLU A 376 -33.92 7.06 -0.74
C GLU A 376 -35.30 6.38 -0.88
N GLU A 377 -36.38 7.14 -1.07
CA GLU A 377 -37.73 6.61 -1.34
C GLU A 377 -37.80 5.81 -2.65
N ALA A 378 -37.14 6.30 -3.70
CA ALA A 378 -37.06 5.59 -4.97
C ALA A 378 -36.37 4.23 -4.83
N ILE A 379 -35.33 4.12 -3.99
CA ILE A 379 -34.65 2.85 -3.73
C ILE A 379 -35.55 1.90 -2.92
N PHE A 380 -36.25 2.39 -1.89
CA PHE A 380 -37.17 1.55 -1.09
C PHE A 380 -38.26 0.90 -1.94
N THR A 381 -38.75 1.61 -2.95
CA THR A 381 -39.89 1.21 -3.80
C THR A 381 -39.47 0.52 -5.11
N MET A 382 -38.17 0.30 -5.33
CA MET A 382 -37.65 -0.26 -6.58
C MET A 382 -37.98 -1.75 -6.75
N GLU A 383 -39.04 -2.06 -7.51
CA GLU A 383 -39.54 -3.43 -7.71
C GLU A 383 -38.52 -4.40 -8.32
N GLY A 384 -37.56 -3.90 -9.11
CA GLY A 384 -36.53 -4.72 -9.76
C GLY A 384 -35.40 -5.24 -8.87
N LEU A 385 -35.39 -4.87 -7.58
CA LEU A 385 -34.38 -5.31 -6.61
C LEU A 385 -35.01 -6.16 -5.51
N THR A 386 -34.28 -7.19 -5.07
CA THR A 386 -34.60 -7.96 -3.85
C THR A 386 -34.48 -7.10 -2.60
N HIS A 387 -35.03 -7.55 -1.46
CA HIS A 387 -34.91 -6.81 -0.20
C HIS A 387 -33.45 -6.64 0.24
N PHE A 388 -32.60 -7.65 0.01
CA PHE A 388 -31.17 -7.52 0.26
C PHE A 388 -30.51 -6.46 -0.62
N GLU A 389 -30.80 -6.47 -1.93
CA GLU A 389 -30.21 -5.50 -2.86
C GLU A 389 -30.65 -4.08 -2.54
N ARG A 390 -31.94 -3.85 -2.25
CA ARG A 390 -32.43 -2.53 -1.81
C ARG A 390 -31.71 -2.06 -0.55
N PHE A 391 -31.50 -2.96 0.43
CA PHE A 391 -30.75 -2.63 1.65
C PHE A 391 -29.31 -2.20 1.33
N ILE A 392 -28.61 -2.96 0.47
CA ILE A 392 -27.24 -2.62 0.05
C ILE A 392 -27.20 -1.31 -0.73
N GLU A 393 -28.15 -1.04 -1.62
CA GLU A 393 -28.25 0.23 -2.35
C GLU A 393 -28.43 1.41 -1.41
N LEU A 394 -29.31 1.30 -0.41
CA LEU A 394 -29.52 2.36 0.58
C LEU A 394 -28.24 2.65 1.38
N VAL A 395 -27.60 1.62 1.93
CA VAL A 395 -26.35 1.78 2.70
C VAL A 395 -25.26 2.38 1.83
N THR A 396 -25.14 1.89 0.59
CA THR A 396 -24.16 2.39 -0.37
C THR A 396 -24.45 3.84 -0.75
N HIS A 397 -25.70 4.21 -1.03
CA HIS A 397 -26.12 5.58 -1.36
C HIS A 397 -25.70 6.56 -0.24
N VAL A 398 -26.05 6.24 1.00
CA VAL A 398 -25.75 7.08 2.17
C VAL A 398 -24.24 7.22 2.43
N ARG A 399 -23.46 6.14 2.24
CA ARG A 399 -22.06 6.08 2.67
C ARG A 399 -21.03 6.24 1.55
N SER A 400 -21.44 6.14 0.28
CA SER A 400 -20.55 6.15 -0.89
C SER A 400 -19.68 7.39 -0.96
N ARG A 401 -20.27 8.59 -0.80
CA ARG A 401 -19.50 9.86 -0.84
C ARG A 401 -18.39 9.89 0.21
N HIS A 402 -18.70 9.47 1.44
CA HIS A 402 -17.75 9.43 2.54
C HIS A 402 -16.59 8.48 2.26
N HIS A 403 -16.88 7.22 1.91
CA HIS A 403 -15.83 6.23 1.67
C HIS A 403 -15.03 6.52 0.40
N ARG A 404 -15.66 7.03 -0.66
CA ARG A 404 -14.95 7.42 -1.90
C ARG A 404 -13.95 8.53 -1.63
N GLN A 405 -14.32 9.53 -0.83
CA GLN A 405 -13.41 10.60 -0.44
C GLN A 405 -12.16 10.05 0.28
N TYR A 406 -12.36 9.17 1.26
CA TYR A 406 -11.21 8.66 2.02
C TYR A 406 -10.40 7.60 1.28
N LEU A 407 -11.02 6.75 0.46
CA LEU A 407 -10.31 5.82 -0.43
C LEU A 407 -9.43 6.60 -1.42
N THR A 408 -9.95 7.70 -1.97
CA THR A 408 -9.18 8.60 -2.84
C THR A 408 -7.97 9.18 -2.09
N GLN A 409 -8.15 9.65 -0.85
CA GLN A 409 -7.05 10.17 -0.04
C GLN A 409 -6.02 9.10 0.33
N LEU A 410 -6.48 7.90 0.66
CA LEU A 410 -5.62 6.74 0.93
C LEU A 410 -4.76 6.42 -0.30
N LEU A 411 -5.37 6.26 -1.48
CA LEU A 411 -4.66 5.98 -2.72
C LEU A 411 -3.65 7.08 -3.07
N ASP A 412 -4.04 8.36 -2.94
CA ASP A 412 -3.13 9.49 -3.16
C ASP A 412 -1.87 9.42 -2.27
N LYS A 413 -2.00 8.89 -1.04
CA LYS A 413 -0.87 8.71 -0.11
C LYS A 413 -0.05 7.48 -0.38
N LEU A 414 -0.69 6.34 -0.62
CA LEU A 414 -0.02 5.08 -0.94
C LEU A 414 0.78 5.17 -2.25
N LEU A 415 0.23 5.87 -3.25
CA LEU A 415 0.87 6.15 -4.54
C LEU A 415 1.78 7.39 -4.51
N GLN A 416 2.00 7.97 -3.33
CA GLN A 416 2.84 9.14 -3.07
C GLN A 416 2.68 10.25 -4.12
N LYS A 417 1.43 10.66 -4.35
CA LYS A 417 1.05 11.61 -5.41
C LYS A 417 1.89 12.88 -5.37
N ASN A 418 2.42 13.29 -6.54
CA ASN A 418 3.25 14.47 -6.73
C ASN A 418 4.60 14.44 -5.97
N THR A 419 5.18 13.27 -5.77
CA THR A 419 6.52 13.11 -5.18
C THR A 419 7.44 12.35 -6.14
N ASP A 420 8.75 12.39 -5.89
CA ASP A 420 9.73 11.65 -6.70
C ASP A 420 9.60 10.13 -6.59
N PHE A 421 8.97 9.63 -5.53
CA PHE A 421 8.63 8.21 -5.34
C PHE A 421 7.18 7.89 -5.75
N GLY A 422 6.49 8.83 -6.39
CA GLY A 422 5.09 8.72 -6.75
C GLY A 422 4.83 7.97 -8.04
N ALA A 423 3.70 7.27 -8.09
CA ALA A 423 3.12 6.66 -9.29
C ALA A 423 1.92 7.45 -9.83
N LEU A 424 1.68 8.65 -9.28
CA LEU A 424 0.51 9.46 -9.56
C LEU A 424 0.89 10.95 -9.57
N ALA A 425 0.39 11.67 -10.57
CA ALA A 425 0.54 13.11 -10.67
C ALA A 425 -0.82 13.80 -10.77
N GLN A 426 -0.91 15.03 -10.25
CA GLN A 426 -2.04 15.92 -10.39
C GLN A 426 -1.51 17.36 -10.34
N SER A 427 -1.80 18.14 -11.37
CA SER A 427 -1.41 19.55 -11.46
C SER A 427 -1.86 20.36 -10.24
N LYS A 428 -1.20 21.50 -9.97
CA LYS A 428 -1.33 22.30 -8.72
C LYS A 428 -2.78 22.60 -8.32
N THR A 429 -3.70 22.76 -9.28
CA THR A 429 -5.13 22.94 -9.00
C THR A 429 -5.80 21.60 -8.74
N LYS A 430 -6.50 21.47 -7.59
CA LYS A 430 -7.24 20.25 -7.21
C LYS A 430 -8.34 19.83 -8.20
N THR A 431 -8.74 20.74 -9.09
CA THR A 431 -9.73 20.51 -10.14
C THR A 431 -9.17 19.77 -11.35
N ASN A 432 -7.85 19.70 -11.51
CA ASN A 432 -7.25 18.93 -12.59
C ASN A 432 -7.35 17.44 -12.30
N ASP A 433 -7.50 16.64 -13.34
CA ASP A 433 -7.56 15.18 -13.17
C ASP A 433 -6.20 14.59 -12.80
N ARG A 434 -6.27 13.52 -12.01
CA ARG A 434 -5.11 12.68 -11.70
C ARG A 434 -4.67 11.95 -12.96
N ARG A 435 -3.37 11.69 -13.09
CA ARG A 435 -2.83 10.81 -14.11
C ARG A 435 -1.76 9.90 -13.56
N TRP A 436 -1.65 8.71 -14.11
CA TRP A 436 -0.52 7.83 -13.84
C TRP A 436 0.74 8.46 -14.43
N ALA A 437 1.75 8.64 -13.60
CA ALA A 437 3.04 9.21 -13.97
C ALA A 437 4.07 8.78 -12.93
N PHE A 438 5.32 8.61 -13.35
CA PHE A 438 6.38 8.21 -12.44
C PHE A 438 7.20 9.40 -11.99
N GLY A 439 7.46 9.47 -10.68
CA GLY A 439 8.59 10.23 -10.18
C GLY A 439 9.91 9.53 -10.50
N GLY A 440 10.98 10.30 -10.63
CA GLY A 440 12.29 9.77 -11.05
C GLY A 440 12.86 8.71 -10.09
N ARG A 441 12.58 8.83 -8.78
CA ARG A 441 13.04 7.84 -7.79
C ARG A 441 12.22 6.56 -7.80
N LEU A 442 10.92 6.62 -8.11
CA LEU A 442 10.14 5.40 -8.35
C LEU A 442 10.63 4.66 -9.60
N LEU A 443 10.93 5.40 -10.67
CA LEU A 443 11.50 4.80 -11.87
C LEU A 443 12.85 4.13 -11.60
N GLU A 444 13.70 4.75 -10.78
CA GLU A 444 14.95 4.16 -10.27
C GLU A 444 14.70 2.85 -9.51
N VAL A 445 13.67 2.77 -8.65
CA VAL A 445 13.28 1.54 -7.96
C VAL A 445 12.88 0.46 -8.95
N PHE A 446 12.04 0.78 -9.93
CA PHE A 446 11.62 -0.19 -10.96
C PHE A 446 12.79 -0.74 -11.76
N VAL A 447 13.73 0.13 -12.16
CA VAL A 447 14.93 -0.31 -12.88
C VAL A 447 15.74 -1.29 -12.04
N GLN A 448 16.00 -0.97 -10.76
CA GLN A 448 16.76 -1.86 -9.87
C GLN A 448 16.06 -3.21 -9.66
N LEU A 449 14.73 -3.22 -9.56
CA LEU A 449 13.96 -4.47 -9.45
C LEU A 449 14.00 -5.31 -10.74
N ALA A 450 13.93 -4.65 -11.90
CA ALA A 450 13.84 -5.29 -13.21
C ALA A 450 15.15 -5.96 -13.65
N VAL A 451 16.29 -5.31 -13.41
CA VAL A 451 17.62 -5.82 -13.80
C VAL A 451 18.09 -6.99 -12.92
N LEU A 452 17.39 -7.28 -11.82
CA LEU A 452 17.70 -8.43 -10.97
C LEU A 452 17.10 -9.72 -11.52
N HIS A 453 17.94 -10.73 -11.56
CA HIS A 453 17.59 -12.12 -11.80
C HIS A 453 17.95 -12.94 -10.57
N TRP A 454 17.42 -14.14 -10.47
CA TRP A 454 17.78 -15.05 -9.39
C TRP A 454 17.82 -16.48 -9.90
N GLN A 455 18.61 -17.29 -9.21
CA GLN A 455 18.64 -18.74 -9.35
C GLN A 455 18.51 -19.38 -7.97
N GLU A 456 17.94 -20.57 -7.92
CA GLU A 456 17.88 -21.33 -6.67
C GLU A 456 19.13 -22.20 -6.52
N ARG A 457 19.75 -22.16 -5.35
CA ARG A 457 20.81 -23.09 -4.96
C ARG A 457 20.71 -23.34 -3.45
N ASP A 458 20.75 -24.61 -3.06
CA ASP A 458 20.67 -25.04 -1.65
C ASP A 458 19.45 -24.46 -0.91
N GLY A 459 18.30 -24.35 -1.61
CA GLY A 459 17.06 -23.79 -1.08
C GLY A 459 17.09 -22.27 -0.83
N ARG A 460 18.07 -21.55 -1.40
CA ARG A 460 18.21 -20.09 -1.31
C ARG A 460 18.14 -19.43 -2.69
N LYS A 461 17.46 -18.29 -2.77
CA LYS A 461 17.49 -17.40 -3.94
C LYS A 461 18.82 -16.65 -3.94
N LEU A 462 19.62 -16.87 -4.97
CA LEU A 462 20.86 -16.13 -5.21
C LEU A 462 20.61 -15.10 -6.31
N PHE A 463 20.63 -13.82 -5.94
CA PHE A 463 20.38 -12.72 -6.87
C PHE A 463 21.63 -12.33 -7.64
N TYR A 464 21.43 -11.93 -8.89
CA TYR A 464 22.46 -11.35 -9.74
C TYR A 464 21.84 -10.33 -10.70
N SER A 465 22.58 -9.28 -11.05
CA SER A 465 22.10 -8.23 -11.94
C SER A 465 22.62 -8.40 -13.37
N GLU A 466 21.78 -8.19 -14.37
CA GLU A 466 22.16 -8.15 -15.79
C GLU A 466 21.56 -6.92 -16.49
N PRO A 467 22.24 -6.34 -17.50
CA PRO A 467 21.64 -5.31 -18.33
C PRO A 467 20.37 -5.82 -19.03
N MET A 468 19.38 -4.95 -19.18
CA MET A 468 18.09 -5.27 -19.78
C MET A 468 17.82 -4.35 -20.98
N LEU A 469 17.19 -4.86 -22.05
CA LEU A 469 16.76 -4.02 -23.16
C LEU A 469 15.61 -3.11 -22.73
N ILE A 470 15.52 -1.91 -23.32
CA ILE A 470 14.42 -0.99 -23.02
C ILE A 470 13.04 -1.62 -23.30
N GLU A 471 12.91 -2.44 -24.34
CA GLU A 471 11.66 -3.13 -24.68
C GLU A 471 11.27 -4.17 -23.61
N ASP A 472 12.24 -4.96 -23.13
CA ASP A 472 12.01 -5.92 -22.05
C ASP A 472 11.60 -5.21 -20.76
N PHE A 473 12.18 -4.05 -20.45
CA PHE A 473 11.78 -3.25 -19.29
C PHE A 473 10.34 -2.72 -19.39
N LEU A 474 9.93 -2.28 -20.58
CA LEU A 474 8.56 -1.85 -20.84
C LEU A 474 7.58 -3.01 -20.64
N GLY A 475 7.90 -4.19 -21.20
CA GLY A 475 7.10 -5.41 -21.02
C GLY A 475 7.07 -5.88 -19.55
N TRP A 476 8.19 -5.76 -18.84
CA TRP A 476 8.28 -6.11 -17.42
C TRP A 476 7.40 -5.22 -16.55
N LEU A 477 7.38 -3.90 -16.77
CA LEU A 477 6.50 -2.96 -16.06
C LEU A 477 5.02 -3.29 -16.28
N GLU A 478 4.65 -3.60 -17.52
CA GLU A 478 3.27 -3.96 -17.88
C GLU A 478 2.87 -5.31 -17.25
N ALA A 479 3.68 -6.35 -17.42
CA ALA A 479 3.39 -7.68 -16.90
C ALA A 479 3.33 -7.72 -15.36
N ARG A 480 4.22 -6.98 -14.70
CA ARG A 480 4.36 -6.99 -13.24
C ARG A 480 3.42 -6.05 -12.52
N TYR A 481 3.17 -4.85 -13.04
CA TYR A 481 2.37 -3.82 -12.35
C TYR A 481 1.15 -3.36 -13.14
N GLY A 482 1.04 -3.68 -14.43
CA GLY A 482 0.01 -3.17 -15.33
C GLY A 482 0.32 -1.79 -15.90
N PHE A 483 1.54 -1.25 -15.75
CA PHE A 483 1.88 0.07 -16.25
C PHE A 483 2.21 0.03 -17.75
N VAL A 484 1.40 0.71 -18.56
CA VAL A 484 1.50 0.73 -20.03
C VAL A 484 2.14 2.04 -20.49
N ILE A 485 3.27 1.94 -21.20
CA ILE A 485 4.02 3.12 -21.69
C ILE A 485 4.13 3.12 -23.21
N ALA A 486 4.42 1.98 -23.83
CA ALA A 486 4.63 1.85 -25.28
C ALA A 486 3.38 1.38 -26.05
N GLY A 487 2.37 0.88 -25.33
CA GLY A 487 1.00 0.63 -25.79
C GLY A 487 0.85 -0.15 -27.09
N ALA A 488 0.59 -1.45 -26.97
CA ALA A 488 -0.24 -2.16 -27.94
C ALA A 488 -1.75 -1.94 -27.67
N ARG A 489 -2.14 -1.52 -26.45
CA ARG A 489 -3.54 -1.34 -25.99
C ARG A 489 -3.70 -0.22 -24.94
N THR A 490 -4.83 0.48 -24.93
CA THR A 490 -5.27 1.48 -23.93
C THR A 490 -5.89 0.80 -22.71
N ALA A 491 -6.30 1.58 -21.69
CA ALA A 491 -6.81 1.08 -20.40
C ALA A 491 -8.06 0.19 -20.49
N ASP A 492 -8.87 0.36 -21.54
CA ASP A 492 -10.03 -0.46 -21.92
C ASP A 492 -9.66 -1.70 -22.77
N GLY A 493 -8.36 -1.93 -23.00
CA GLY A 493 -7.86 -3.02 -23.84
C GLY A 493 -7.96 -2.74 -25.35
N ARG A 494 -8.33 -1.54 -25.77
CA ARG A 494 -8.44 -1.14 -27.19
C ARG A 494 -7.05 -0.83 -27.77
N ALA A 495 -6.74 -1.30 -28.97
CA ALA A 495 -5.51 -0.89 -29.65
C ALA A 495 -5.58 0.61 -30.05
N PRO A 496 -4.45 1.34 -30.08
CA PRO A 496 -4.41 2.65 -30.72
C PRO A 496 -4.94 2.54 -32.16
N VAL A 497 -5.86 3.41 -32.54
CA VAL A 497 -6.51 3.36 -33.88
C VAL A 497 -6.22 4.61 -34.71
N THR A 498 -5.74 5.69 -34.11
CA THR A 498 -5.42 6.95 -34.81
C THR A 498 -3.92 7.17 -34.92
N VAL A 499 -3.52 7.96 -35.93
CA VAL A 499 -2.11 8.34 -36.13
C VAL A 499 -1.58 9.16 -34.96
N GLU A 500 -2.45 10.00 -34.39
CA GLU A 500 -2.19 10.83 -33.22
C GLU A 500 -1.94 9.99 -31.97
N GLU A 501 -2.74 8.94 -31.74
CA GLU A 501 -2.54 8.00 -30.62
C GLU A 501 -1.22 7.24 -30.76
N HIS A 502 -0.92 6.70 -31.95
CA HIS A 502 0.36 6.06 -32.21
C HIS A 502 1.55 7.02 -32.02
N ARG A 503 1.39 8.30 -32.40
CA ARG A 503 2.41 9.32 -32.15
C ARG A 503 2.57 9.57 -30.65
N ALA A 504 1.48 9.69 -29.90
CA ALA A 504 1.52 9.88 -28.45
C ALA A 504 2.26 8.75 -27.73
N PHE A 505 2.03 7.49 -28.09
CA PHE A 505 2.78 6.36 -27.50
C PHE A 505 4.27 6.39 -27.85
N ARG A 506 4.64 6.73 -29.09
CA ARG A 506 6.05 6.90 -29.46
C ARG A 506 6.72 8.04 -28.68
N ASP A 507 6.04 9.16 -28.55
CA ASP A 507 6.54 10.31 -27.79
C ASP A 507 6.64 9.99 -26.30
N ASN A 508 5.72 9.17 -25.77
CA ASN A 508 5.75 8.67 -24.41
C ASN A 508 6.99 7.80 -24.13
N VAL A 509 7.31 6.87 -25.03
CA VAL A 509 8.54 6.06 -24.95
C VAL A 509 9.78 6.96 -24.99
N ARG A 510 9.79 8.00 -25.82
CA ARG A 510 10.88 8.98 -25.85
C ARG A 510 11.00 9.74 -24.52
N GLY A 511 9.87 10.12 -23.94
CA GLY A 511 9.79 10.73 -22.60
C GLY A 511 10.41 9.83 -21.52
N LEU A 512 10.02 8.55 -21.49
CA LEU A 512 10.61 7.58 -20.57
C LEU A 512 12.13 7.46 -20.76
N LYS A 513 12.61 7.37 -22.00
CA LYS A 513 14.06 7.30 -22.28
C LYS A 513 14.80 8.54 -21.79
N SER A 514 14.21 9.73 -21.91
CA SER A 514 14.77 10.97 -21.35
C SER A 514 14.88 10.88 -19.83
N GLN A 515 13.80 10.46 -19.15
CA GLN A 515 13.81 10.30 -17.70
C GLN A 515 14.86 9.29 -17.25
N LEU A 516 14.95 8.12 -17.89
CA LEU A 516 15.96 7.10 -17.61
C LEU A 516 17.40 7.62 -17.79
N ARG A 517 17.62 8.50 -18.78
CA ARG A 517 18.90 9.17 -19.01
C ARG A 517 19.21 10.17 -17.89
N GLU A 518 18.22 10.98 -17.49
CA GLU A 518 18.35 11.96 -16.40
C GLU A 518 18.69 11.29 -15.07
N ILE A 519 18.09 10.13 -14.77
CA ILE A 519 18.42 9.37 -13.56
C ILE A 519 19.69 8.51 -13.71
N GLY A 520 20.33 8.49 -14.88
CA GLY A 520 21.64 7.85 -15.11
C GLY A 520 21.59 6.33 -15.29
N PHE A 521 20.48 5.77 -15.77
CA PHE A 521 20.30 4.33 -15.98
C PHE A 521 20.29 3.90 -17.45
N TYR A 522 20.40 4.86 -18.39
CA TYR A 522 20.29 4.63 -19.83
C TYR A 522 21.41 5.33 -20.60
N ASP A 523 22.11 4.59 -21.45
CA ASP A 523 23.19 5.06 -22.32
C ASP A 523 22.84 4.80 -23.79
N ASP A 524 23.06 5.80 -24.65
CA ASP A 524 22.65 5.80 -26.05
C ASP A 524 23.88 5.60 -26.93
N LEU A 525 24.46 4.40 -26.87
CA LEU A 525 25.73 4.12 -27.54
C LEU A 525 25.59 3.89 -29.06
N SER A 526 24.37 3.83 -29.62
CA SER A 526 24.14 3.86 -31.09
C SER A 526 22.67 4.04 -31.49
N ASP A 527 22.43 4.50 -32.72
CA ASP A 527 21.11 4.56 -33.37
C ASP A 527 20.43 3.18 -33.57
N ALA A 528 21.14 2.07 -33.33
CA ALA A 528 20.59 0.73 -33.42
C ALA A 528 19.79 0.38 -32.16
N PHE A 529 18.50 0.07 -32.35
CA PHE A 529 17.54 -0.27 -31.28
C PHE A 529 18.03 -1.38 -30.33
N ASN A 530 18.79 -2.35 -30.83
CA ASN A 530 19.30 -3.49 -30.07
C ASN A 530 20.49 -3.16 -29.13
N ALA A 531 21.00 -1.92 -29.16
CA ALA A 531 22.09 -1.47 -28.30
C ALA A 531 21.61 -0.62 -27.09
N GLN A 532 20.31 -0.33 -27.02
CA GLN A 532 19.72 0.56 -26.02
C GLN A 532 19.39 -0.20 -24.72
N THR A 533 20.34 -0.21 -23.80
CA THR A 533 20.30 -1.03 -22.58
C THR A 533 20.15 -0.18 -21.32
N ILE A 534 19.35 -0.70 -20.39
CA ILE A 534 19.28 -0.24 -19.01
C ILE A 534 20.34 -0.99 -18.22
N ARG A 535 21.18 -0.26 -17.47
CA ARG A 535 22.29 -0.84 -16.71
C ARG A 535 22.03 -0.81 -15.21
N PRO A 536 22.40 -1.87 -14.47
CA PRO A 536 22.32 -1.84 -13.01
C PRO A 536 23.29 -0.80 -12.45
N ARG A 537 22.77 0.16 -11.66
CA ARG A 537 23.60 1.12 -10.91
C ARG A 537 24.47 0.42 -9.86
N TYR A 538 23.91 -0.59 -9.20
CA TYR A 538 24.58 -1.42 -8.20
C TYR A 538 24.67 -2.85 -8.74
N PRO A 539 25.83 -3.29 -9.25
CA PRO A 539 26.00 -4.67 -9.70
C PRO A 539 25.91 -5.64 -8.51
N ILE A 540 25.03 -6.64 -8.60
CA ILE A 540 24.86 -7.69 -7.61
C ILE A 540 25.25 -9.03 -8.25
N ASP A 541 25.99 -9.87 -7.53
CA ASP A 541 26.31 -11.23 -7.96
C ASP A 541 26.55 -12.16 -6.75
N GLN A 542 25.47 -12.54 -6.07
CA GLN A 542 25.52 -13.42 -4.89
C GLN A 542 25.94 -14.85 -5.22
N ARG A 543 26.00 -15.21 -6.52
CA ARG A 543 26.49 -16.52 -6.97
C ARG A 543 27.97 -16.72 -6.65
N LYS A 544 28.73 -15.63 -6.53
CA LYS A 544 30.18 -15.63 -6.24
C LYS A 544 30.51 -15.68 -4.75
N GLU A 545 29.54 -15.39 -3.88
CA GLU A 545 29.76 -15.32 -2.43
C GLU A 545 30.00 -16.69 -1.79
N GLY A 546 29.59 -17.79 -2.45
CA GLY A 546 29.82 -19.16 -1.99
C GLY A 546 31.10 -19.84 -2.53
N ALA A 547 32.04 -19.08 -3.09
CA ALA A 547 33.30 -19.58 -3.67
C ALA A 547 34.57 -19.09 -2.94
N ARG A 548 34.43 -18.61 -1.70
CA ARG A 548 35.55 -18.21 -0.84
C ARG A 548 35.63 -19.06 0.41
#